data_AF-A0A9D5D357-F1
#
_entry.id   AF-A0A9D5D357-F1
#
_cell.length_a   1.000
_cell.length_b   1.000
_cell.length_c   1.000
_cell.angle_alpha   90.00
_cell.angle_beta   90.00
_cell.angle_gamma   90.00
#
_symmetry.space_group_name_H-M   'P 1'
#
loop_
_entity.id
_entity.type
_entity.pdbx_description
1 polymer ?
#
loop_
_entity_poly.entity_id
_entity_poly.type
_entity_poly.pdbx_seq_one_letter_code
_entity_poly.pdbx_strand_id
1 'polypeptide(L)' 'MEGRSVVCFSIPVLAFFVMIFVSIQANFSSAATDSISAGQSLSGKQTIVSEDGTFELGFFTPGVPKVLSRRLRLTGN' A
#
# COMPACT_ATOMS: atom_id res chain seq x y z
N MET A 1 15.60 -40.82 -28.63
CA MET A 1 14.42 -41.05 -27.76
C MET A 1 14.70 -40.57 -26.32
N GLU A 2 15.29 -39.38 -26.14
CA GLU A 2 15.74 -38.93 -24.81
C GLU A 2 15.10 -37.60 -24.35
N GLY A 3 14.45 -36.87 -25.26
CA GLY A 3 13.87 -35.55 -24.96
C GLY A 3 12.58 -35.58 -24.12
N ARG A 4 11.90 -36.72 -23.97
CA ARG A 4 10.60 -36.79 -23.26
C ARG A 4 10.76 -36.98 -21.75
N SER A 5 11.83 -37.64 -21.31
CA SER A 5 12.09 -37.92 -19.89
C SER A 5 12.66 -36.70 -19.14
N VAL A 6 13.50 -35.90 -19.79
CA VAL A 6 14.09 -34.67 -19.19
C VAL A 6 13.02 -33.60 -18.95
N VAL A 7 12.01 -33.54 -19.84
CA VAL A 7 10.87 -32.62 -19.69
C VAL A 7 10.08 -32.98 -18.44
N CYS A 8 9.79 -34.26 -18.21
CA CYS A 8 8.99 -34.72 -17.07
C CYS A 8 9.63 -34.39 -15.70
N PHE A 9 10.96 -34.43 -15.60
CA PHE A 9 11.69 -34.04 -14.39
C PHE A 9 11.84 -32.53 -14.22
N SER A 10 11.92 -31.78 -15.32
CA SER A 10 12.11 -30.33 -15.29
C SER A 10 10.80 -29.54 -15.13
N ILE A 11 9.64 -30.08 -15.53
CA ILE A 11 8.33 -29.45 -15.32
C ILE A 11 8.03 -29.14 -13.84
N PRO A 12 8.14 -30.07 -12.86
CA PRO A 12 7.83 -29.76 -11.46
C PRO A 12 8.81 -28.74 -10.87
N VAL A 13 10.08 -28.79 -11.28
CA VAL A 13 11.10 -27.83 -10.85
C VAL A 13 10.79 -26.44 -11.39
N LEU A 14 10.47 -26.31 -12.68
CA LEU A 14 10.09 -25.04 -13.30
C LEU A 14 8.80 -24.49 -12.67
N ALA A 15 7.80 -25.34 -12.43
CA ALA A 15 6.54 -24.94 -11.79
C ALA A 15 6.79 -24.38 -10.38
N PHE A 16 7.71 -24.98 -9.61
CA PHE A 16 8.09 -24.47 -8.29
C PHE A 16 8.70 -23.06 -8.35
N PHE A 17 9.62 -22.82 -9.29
CA PHE A 17 10.20 -21.48 -9.50
C PHE A 17 9.16 -20.45 -9.94
N VAL A 18 8.22 -20.83 -10.82
CA VAL A 18 7.12 -19.97 -11.24
C VAL A 18 6.20 -19.63 -10.07
N MET A 19 5.87 -20.61 -9.23
CA MET A 19 5.04 -20.39 -8.03
C MET A 19 5.71 -19.43 -7.04
N ILE A 20 7.03 -19.56 -6.82
CA ILE A 20 7.80 -18.62 -6.00
C ILE A 20 7.75 -17.22 -6.60
N PHE A 21 7.98 -17.07 -7.90
CA PHE A 21 7.96 -15.78 -8.58
C PHE A 21 6.60 -15.08 -8.47
N VAL A 22 5.50 -15.81 -8.69
CA VAL A 22 4.14 -15.29 -8.52
C VAL A 22 3.86 -14.89 -7.08
N SER A 23 4.33 -15.69 -6.11
CA SER A 23 4.17 -15.39 -4.68
C SER A 23 4.91 -14.10 -4.30
N ILE A 24 6.13 -13.88 -4.80
CA ILE A 24 6.90 -12.67 -4.53
C ILE A 24 6.21 -11.43 -5.12
N GLN A 25 5.67 -11.52 -6.35
CA GLN A 25 4.94 -10.40 -6.95
C GLN A 25 3.62 -10.09 -6.22
N ALA A 26 2.90 -11.11 -5.74
CA ALA A 26 1.66 -10.91 -5.00
C ALA A 26 1.87 -10.13 -3.69
N ASN A 27 3.02 -10.30 -3.05
CA ASN A 27 3.40 -9.56 -1.84
C ASN A 27 3.88 -8.12 -2.12
N PHE A 28 4.20 -7.80 -3.38
CA PHE A 28 4.67 -6.46 -3.78
C PHE A 28 3.53 -5.47 -4.07
N SER A 29 2.28 -5.94 -4.21
CA SER A 29 1.12 -5.07 -4.43
C SER A 29 0.67 -4.27 -3.19
N SER A 30 1.28 -4.50 -2.03
CA SER A 30 1.15 -3.64 -0.84
C SER A 30 2.37 -2.75 -0.66
N ALA A 31 2.88 -2.16 -1.74
CA ALA A 31 3.88 -1.10 -1.65
C ALA A 31 3.17 0.19 -1.22
N ALA A 32 3.13 0.45 0.09
CA ALA A 32 3.05 1.82 0.57
C ALA A 32 4.35 2.51 0.10
N THR A 33 4.29 3.16 -1.05
CA THR A 33 5.40 3.97 -1.54
C THR A 33 5.55 5.17 -0.61
N ASP A 34 6.65 5.22 0.13
CA ASP A 34 7.04 6.39 0.92
C ASP A 34 7.28 7.64 0.04
N SER A 35 7.58 7.43 -1.25
CA SER A 35 7.82 8.52 -2.19
C SER A 35 6.67 8.72 -3.16
N ILE A 36 6.17 9.97 -3.24
CA ILE A 36 5.26 10.41 -4.30
C ILE A 36 6.05 11.03 -5.46
N SER A 37 5.91 10.46 -6.65
CA SER A 37 6.50 11.03 -7.86
C SER A 37 5.70 12.24 -8.36
N ALA A 38 6.39 13.21 -8.95
CA ALA A 38 5.74 14.38 -9.55
C ALA A 38 4.68 13.96 -10.60
N GLY A 39 3.45 14.46 -10.46
CA GLY A 39 2.32 14.12 -11.33
C GLY A 39 1.49 12.92 -10.89
N GLN A 40 1.86 12.20 -9.83
CA GLN A 40 0.97 11.23 -9.18
C GLN A 40 -0.08 11.95 -8.34
N SER A 41 -1.34 11.56 -8.49
CA SER A 41 -2.45 12.12 -7.72
C SER A 41 -2.78 11.23 -6.52
N LEU A 42 -2.98 11.85 -5.36
CA LEU A 42 -3.51 11.18 -4.19
C LEU A 42 -5.03 11.32 -4.16
N SER A 43 -5.73 10.21 -3.96
CA SER A 43 -7.16 10.19 -3.70
C SER A 43 -7.43 10.63 -2.26
N GLY A 44 -8.61 11.21 -1.98
CA GLY A 44 -8.93 11.83 -0.69
C GLY A 44 -8.86 10.92 0.54
N LYS A 45 -8.84 9.59 0.37
CA LYS A 45 -8.69 8.61 1.45
C LYS A 45 -7.29 7.97 1.52
N GLN A 46 -6.39 8.32 0.61
CA GLN A 46 -5.05 7.78 0.56
C GLN A 46 -4.13 8.57 1.48
N THR A 47 -3.26 7.85 2.17
CA THR A 47 -2.18 8.41 2.98
C THR A 47 -0.88 7.71 2.63
N ILE A 48 0.22 8.46 2.71
CA ILE A 48 1.58 7.95 2.55
C ILE A 48 2.26 8.07 3.90
N VAL A 49 2.86 6.97 4.37
CA VAL A 49 3.60 6.93 5.62
C VAL A 49 5.08 6.86 5.30
N SER A 50 5.88 7.66 6.01
CA SER A 50 7.33 7.63 5.89
C SER A 50 7.91 6.26 6.25
N GLU A 51 9.09 5.91 5.76
CA GLU A 51 9.80 4.65 6.04
C GLU A 51 9.93 4.40 7.55
N ASP A 52 10.21 5.46 8.32
CA ASP A 52 10.34 5.43 9.78
C ASP A 52 8.98 5.48 10.53
N GLY A 53 7.87 5.62 9.81
CA GLY A 53 6.53 5.73 10.40
C GLY A 53 6.24 7.04 11.15
N THR A 54 7.22 7.95 11.22
CA THR A 54 7.12 9.20 11.99
C THR A 54 6.21 10.24 11.33
N PHE A 55 6.10 10.22 10.00
CA PHE A 55 5.31 11.20 9.25
C PHE A 55 4.26 10.51 8.38
N GLU A 56 3.07 11.09 8.34
CA GLU A 56 1.99 10.67 7.44
C GLU A 56 1.55 11.88 6.60
N LEU A 57 1.48 11.69 5.29
CA LEU A 57 1.05 12.69 4.31
C LEU A 57 -0.29 12.27 3.69
N GLY A 58 -1.29 13.15 3.74
CA GLY A 58 -2.59 12.92 3.15
C GLY A 58 -3.52 14.12 3.32
N PHE A 59 -4.79 13.94 2.96
CA PHE A 59 -5.81 14.96 3.12
C PHE A 59 -6.35 14.96 4.56
N PHE A 60 -5.70 15.72 5.45
CA PHE A 60 -6.17 15.88 6.82
C PHE A 60 -7.35 16.84 6.88
N THR A 61 -8.43 16.44 7.55
CA THR A 61 -9.55 17.33 7.85
C THR A 61 -9.31 17.99 9.21
N PRO A 62 -9.10 19.32 9.27
CA PRO A 62 -8.93 20.00 10.54
C PRO A 62 -10.23 19.90 11.37
N GLY A 63 -10.11 19.39 12.59
CA GLY A 63 -11.23 19.34 13.53
C GLY A 63 -11.68 20.73 13.95
N VAL A 64 -12.95 20.87 14.34
CA VAL A 64 -13.45 22.12 14.91
C VAL A 64 -12.67 22.41 16.21
N PRO A 65 -12.06 23.60 16.37
CA PRO A 65 -11.29 23.90 17.57
C PRO A 65 -12.17 23.78 18.82
N LYS A 66 -11.68 23.08 19.86
CA LYS A 66 -12.42 22.86 21.12
C LYS A 66 -12.93 24.15 21.77
N VAL A 67 -12.24 25.28 21.54
CA VAL A 67 -12.67 26.59 22.01
C VAL A 67 -13.95 27.07 21.31
N LEU A 68 -14.08 26.77 20.02
CA LEU A 68 -15.25 27.09 19.23
C LEU A 68 -16.40 26.13 19.55
N SER A 69 -16.11 24.85 19.82
CA SER A 69 -17.12 23.90 20.33
C SER A 69 -17.70 24.33 21.68
N ARG A 70 -16.89 24.95 22.55
CA ARG A 70 -17.36 25.55 23.81
C ARG A 70 -18.17 26.83 23.57
N ARG A 71 -17.74 27.69 22.66
CA ARG A 71 -18.49 28.91 22.28
C ARG A 71 -19.86 28.58 21.67
N LEU A 72 -19.94 27.56 20.83
CA LEU A 72 -21.20 27.11 20.20
C LEU A 72 -22.16 26.46 21.21
N ARG A 73 -21.65 25.82 22.27
CA ARG A 73 -22.47 25.34 23.39
C ARG A 73 -23.00 26.44 24.32
N LEU A 74 -22.35 27.60 24.34
CA LEU A 74 -22.70 28.72 25.24
C LEU A 74 -23.63 29.77 24.59
N THR A 75 -23.87 29.68 23.28
CA THR A 75 -24.81 30.55 22.54
C THR A 75 -26.17 29.89 22.29
N GLY A 76 -26.40 28.68 22.83
CA GLY A 76 -27.67 27.97 22.75
C GLY A 76 -28.53 28.15 23.99
N ASN A 77 -29.01 29.38 24.23
CA ASN A 77 -30.21 29.75 24.99
C ASN A 77 -30.38 31.26 24.94
#